data_AF-A0A315QYX2-F1
#
_entry.id   AF-A0A315QYX2-F1
#
_cell.length_a   1.000
_cell.length_b   1.000
_cell.length_c   1.000
_cell.angle_alpha   90.00
_cell.angle_beta   90.00
_cell.angle_gamma   90.00
#
_symmetry.space_group_name_H-M   'P 1'
#
loop_
_entity.id
_entity.type
_entity.pdbx_description
1 polymer ?
#
loop_
_entity_poly.entity_id
_entity_poly.type
_entity_poly.pdbx_seq_one_letter_code
_entity_poly.pdbx_strand_id
1 'polypeptide(L)'
;MKYDRSFRFPTTDEINEYGGLNSEIDKQTNKTYEIGFKREDELYYFDALVYKQKSDDEIFTNPDYTFMGTEPANTNLNTKKTVFSARFGLKRESTVFDVAYTYTDSEIDEKPWKGDTAPLVSKQTVKTNIGYKFENGFGLYYF
;
A
#
# COMPACT_ATOMS: atom_id res chain seq x y z
N MET A 1 -4.26 17.94 -5.54
CA MET A 1 -2.96 17.34 -5.92
C MET A 1 -2.03 17.52 -4.74
N LYS A 2 -1.22 16.52 -4.42
CA LYS A 2 -0.26 16.54 -3.31
C LYS A 2 1.10 16.05 -3.79
N TYR A 3 2.15 16.66 -3.27
CA TYR A 3 3.52 16.18 -3.35
C TYR A 3 4.04 15.98 -1.93
N ASP A 4 4.74 14.88 -1.70
CA ASP A 4 5.27 14.52 -0.39
C ASP A 4 6.68 13.94 -0.50
N ARG A 5 7.47 14.15 0.55
CA ARG A 5 8.75 13.47 0.78
C ARG A 5 8.75 12.94 2.19
N SER A 6 8.98 11.64 2.33
CA SER A 6 9.10 10.99 3.63
C SER A 6 10.41 10.22 3.73
N PHE A 7 10.82 9.91 4.96
CA PHE A 7 11.95 9.05 5.23
C PHE A 7 11.60 8.07 6.35
N ARG A 8 12.25 6.91 6.34
CA ARG A 8 12.13 5.89 7.40
C ARG A 8 13.53 5.40 7.75
N PHE A 9 13.88 5.46 9.03
CA PHE A 9 15.08 4.80 9.52
C PHE A 9 14.82 3.30 9.65
N PRO A 10 15.84 2.45 9.49
CA PRO A 10 15.70 1.02 9.74
C PRO A 10 15.31 0.79 11.20
N THR A 11 14.43 -0.18 11.41
CA THR A 11 14.03 -0.58 12.77
C THR A 11 15.08 -1.46 13.41
N THR A 12 15.03 -1.64 14.73
CA THR A 12 16.01 -2.46 15.45
C THR A 12 16.01 -3.91 15.00
N ASP A 13 14.86 -4.47 14.67
CA ASP A 13 14.72 -5.83 14.12
C ASP A 13 15.21 -5.96 12.67
N GLU A 14 15.19 -4.87 11.88
CA GLU A 14 15.71 -4.87 10.51
C GLU A 14 17.23 -4.89 10.48
N ILE A 15 17.89 -4.23 11.45
CA ILE A 15 19.36 -4.22 11.60
C ILE A 15 19.90 -5.38 12.44
N ASN A 16 19.08 -6.01 13.29
CA ASN A 16 19.54 -7.04 14.20
C ASN A 16 19.47 -8.42 13.52
N GLU A 17 20.64 -9.00 13.27
CA GLU A 17 20.78 -10.29 12.64
C GLU A 17 21.31 -11.34 13.61
N TYR A 18 21.17 -12.62 13.26
CA TYR A 18 21.61 -13.73 14.10
C TYR A 18 23.11 -13.66 14.45
N GLY A 19 23.94 -13.10 13.57
CA GLY A 19 25.39 -13.00 13.72
C GLY A 19 25.93 -11.62 14.13
N GLY A 20 25.08 -10.60 14.28
CA GLY A 20 25.52 -9.23 14.55
C GLY A 20 24.54 -8.16 14.06
N LEU A 21 25.04 -6.93 13.90
CA LEU A 21 24.26 -5.83 13.34
C LEU A 21 24.57 -5.66 11.85
N ASN A 22 23.53 -5.60 11.02
CA ASN A 22 23.65 -5.17 9.64
C ASN A 22 23.76 -3.65 9.58
N SER A 23 25.00 -3.18 9.42
CA SER A 23 25.31 -1.74 9.28
C SER A 23 25.20 -1.22 7.84
N GLU A 24 24.87 -2.08 6.89
CA GLU A 24 24.76 -1.72 5.47
C GLU A 24 23.40 -1.14 5.11
N ILE A 25 22.39 -1.34 5.98
CA ILE A 25 21.05 -0.77 5.77
C ILE A 25 21.06 0.73 6.06
N ASP A 26 20.72 1.53 5.05
CA ASP A 26 20.51 2.96 5.18
C ASP A 26 19.01 3.30 5.30
N LYS A 27 18.74 4.56 5.63
CA LYS A 27 17.39 5.13 5.65
C LYS A 27 16.74 5.03 4.28
N GLN A 28 15.47 4.65 4.28
CA GLN A 28 14.61 4.73 3.12
C GLN A 28 14.14 6.17 2.90
N THR A 29 14.08 6.61 1.65
CA THR A 29 13.49 7.90 1.26
C THR A 29 12.41 7.71 0.20
N ASN A 30 11.24 8.30 0.40
CA ASN A 30 10.13 8.22 -0.56
C ASN A 30 9.80 9.60 -1.13
N LYS A 31 9.45 9.62 -2.42
CA LYS A 31 8.89 10.78 -3.13
C LYS A 31 7.55 10.37 -3.71
N THR A 32 6.49 11.04 -3.28
CA THR A 32 5.12 10.66 -3.64
C THR A 32 4.40 11.83 -4.31
N TYR A 33 3.71 11.49 -5.40
CA TYR A 33 2.84 12.40 -6.15
C TYR A 33 1.44 11.82 -6.15
N GLU A 34 0.45 12.63 -5.82
CA GLU A 34 -0.94 12.20 -5.69
C GLU A 34 -1.88 13.19 -6.37
N ILE A 35 -2.79 12.65 -7.16
CA ILE A 35 -3.88 13.39 -7.80
C ILE A 35 -5.16 12.66 -7.46
N GLY A 36 -6.09 13.37 -6.83
CA GLY A 36 -7.37 12.83 -6.42
C GLY A 36 -8.52 13.72 -6.81
N PHE A 37 -9.68 13.10 -6.94
CA PHE A 37 -10.97 13.73 -7.13
C PHE A 37 -11.93 13.19 -6.07
N LYS A 38 -12.63 14.09 -5.39
CA LYS A 38 -13.66 13.75 -4.43
C LYS A 38 -14.92 14.51 -4.76
N ARG A 39 -16.05 13.80 -4.77
CA ARG A 39 -17.39 14.36 -4.85
C ARG A 39 -18.24 13.76 -3.76
N GLU A 40 -18.91 14.61 -3.02
CA GLU A 40 -19.80 14.22 -1.93
C GLU A 40 -21.12 14.97 -2.09
N ASP A 41 -22.21 14.24 -1.95
CA ASP A 41 -23.58 14.67 -1.99
C ASP A 41 -24.32 14.00 -0.82
N GLU A 42 -25.52 14.43 -0.49
CA GLU A 42 -26.27 13.89 0.65
C GLU A 42 -26.54 12.38 0.49
N LEU A 43 -26.69 11.91 -0.75
CA LEU A 43 -27.07 10.53 -1.06
C LEU A 43 -25.91 9.65 -1.52
N TYR A 44 -24.80 10.24 -1.96
CA TYR A 44 -23.69 9.47 -2.52
C TYR A 44 -22.35 10.17 -2.33
N TYR A 45 -21.29 9.38 -2.35
CA TYR A 45 -19.93 9.89 -2.47
C TYR A 45 -19.17 9.09 -3.50
N PHE A 46 -18.20 9.76 -4.10
CA PHE A 46 -17.26 9.19 -5.03
C PHE A 46 -15.88 9.78 -4.78
N ASP A 47 -14.91 8.90 -4.57
CA ASP A 47 -13.51 9.25 -4.41
C ASP A 47 -12.70 8.49 -5.45
N ALA A 48 -11.82 9.18 -6.17
CA ALA A 48 -10.85 8.54 -7.04
C ALA A 48 -9.47 9.13 -6.76
N LEU A 49 -8.45 8.29 -6.77
CA LEU A 49 -7.08 8.64 -6.46
C LEU A 49 -6.14 7.91 -7.41
N VAL A 50 -5.18 8.64 -7.96
CA VAL A 50 -3.97 8.07 -8.55
C VAL A 50 -2.80 8.58 -7.73
N TYR A 51 -1.99 7.67 -7.20
CA TYR A 51 -0.71 8.04 -6.59
C TYR A 51 0.45 7.29 -7.23
N LYS A 52 1.57 7.98 -7.36
CA LYS A 52 2.84 7.43 -7.81
C LYS A 52 3.90 7.72 -6.76
N GLN A 53 4.61 6.68 -6.36
CA GLN A 53 5.70 6.75 -5.40
C GLN A 53 6.97 6.21 -6.04
N LYS A 54 8.08 6.91 -5.80
CA LYS A 54 9.42 6.37 -5.97
C LYS A 54 10.04 6.24 -4.59
N SER A 55 10.61 5.09 -4.31
CA SER A 55 11.27 4.79 -3.06
C SER A 55 12.74 4.51 -3.36
N ASP A 56 13.59 5.39 -2.84
CA ASP A 56 15.02 5.24 -2.84
C ASP A 56 15.39 4.47 -1.54
N ASP A 57 16.18 3.41 -1.67
CA ASP A 57 16.65 2.57 -0.55
C ASP A 57 15.52 1.95 0.31
N GLU A 58 14.46 1.40 -0.31
CA GLU A 58 13.40 0.72 0.44
C GLU A 58 13.91 -0.59 1.05
N ILE A 59 13.66 -0.77 2.35
CA ILE A 59 14.19 -1.90 3.10
C ILE A 59 13.25 -3.10 2.88
N PHE A 60 13.80 -4.18 2.34
CA PHE A 60 13.10 -5.45 2.13
C PHE A 60 13.88 -6.60 2.73
N THR A 61 13.19 -7.72 2.94
CA THR A 61 13.85 -9.02 3.06
C THR A 61 14.70 -9.26 1.80
N ASN A 62 15.96 -9.59 2.00
CA ASN A 62 16.91 -9.85 0.94
C ASN A 62 16.44 -11.06 0.10
N PRO A 63 16.21 -10.91 -1.22
CA PRO A 63 15.77 -12.00 -2.08
C PRO A 63 16.76 -13.17 -2.16
N ASP A 64 18.04 -12.90 -1.94
CA ASP A 64 19.12 -13.89 -2.00
C ASP A 64 19.46 -14.46 -0.61
N TYR A 65 18.71 -14.09 0.44
CA TYR A 65 18.95 -14.57 1.79
C TYR A 65 18.76 -16.09 1.87
N THR A 66 19.76 -16.76 2.45
CA THR A 66 19.67 -18.17 2.82
C THR A 66 20.18 -18.34 4.24
N PHE A 67 19.58 -19.26 4.99
CA PHE A 67 19.94 -19.48 6.40
C PHE A 67 21.42 -19.84 6.61
N MET A 68 22.06 -20.47 5.61
CA MET A 68 23.47 -20.83 5.62
C MET A 68 24.37 -19.82 4.87
N GLY A 69 23.78 -18.75 4.33
CA GLY A 69 24.49 -17.73 3.58
C GLY A 69 25.17 -16.71 4.48
N THR A 70 26.07 -15.92 3.89
CA THR A 70 26.70 -14.75 4.53
C THR A 70 25.97 -13.45 4.27
N GLU A 71 24.99 -13.48 3.36
CA GLU A 71 24.22 -12.31 2.98
C GLU A 71 23.26 -11.92 4.11
N PRO A 72 23.08 -10.60 4.33
CA PRO A 72 22.16 -10.11 5.34
C PRO A 72 20.71 -10.49 5.05
N ALA A 73 19.88 -10.55 6.10
CA ALA A 73 18.47 -10.92 6.00
C ALA A 73 17.62 -9.82 5.37
N ASN A 74 18.04 -8.56 5.51
CA ASN A 74 17.39 -7.40 4.91
C ASN A 74 18.37 -6.59 4.07
N THR A 75 17.87 -5.92 3.04
CA THR A 75 18.66 -5.08 2.13
C THR A 75 17.84 -3.86 1.68
N ASN A 76 18.51 -2.79 1.28
CA ASN A 76 17.88 -1.68 0.57
C ASN A 76 17.72 -2.02 -0.91
N LEU A 77 16.54 -1.73 -1.48
CA LEU A 77 16.27 -1.81 -2.92
C LEU A 77 15.46 -0.59 -3.37
N ASN A 78 15.77 -0.08 -4.56
CA ASN A 78 14.97 0.97 -5.16
C ASN A 78 13.66 0.41 -5.73
N THR A 79 12.53 1.08 -5.50
CA THR A 79 11.23 0.67 -6.04
C THR A 79 10.42 1.82 -6.62
N LYS A 80 9.44 1.43 -7.45
CA LYS A 80 8.41 2.31 -7.97
C LYS A 80 7.05 1.67 -7.72
N LYS A 81 6.12 2.50 -7.26
CA LYS A 81 4.74 2.09 -6.99
C LYS A 81 3.77 3.05 -7.66
N THR A 82 2.79 2.51 -8.36
CA THR A 82 1.65 3.25 -8.93
C THR A 82 0.38 2.61 -8.42
N VAL A 83 -0.52 3.43 -7.88
CA VAL A 83 -1.81 2.96 -7.38
C VAL A 83 -2.92 3.78 -8.00
N PHE A 84 -3.96 3.08 -8.41
CA PHE A 84 -5.26 3.63 -8.68
C PHE A 84 -6.23 3.13 -7.62
N SER A 85 -6.97 4.04 -6.99
CA SER A 85 -8.04 3.70 -6.07
C SER A 85 -9.30 4.43 -6.46
N ALA A 86 -10.42 3.73 -6.45
CA ALA A 86 -11.74 4.31 -6.64
C ALA A 86 -12.67 3.77 -5.56
N ARG A 87 -13.50 4.65 -5.01
CA ARG A 87 -14.49 4.32 -4.01
C ARG A 87 -15.79 5.02 -4.38
N PHE A 88 -16.87 4.28 -4.29
CA PHE A 88 -18.21 4.78 -4.48
C PHE A 88 -19.08 4.30 -3.32
N GLY A 89 -19.95 5.17 -2.84
CA GLY A 89 -20.97 4.75 -1.90
C GLY A 89 -22.28 5.49 -2.07
N LEU A 90 -23.35 4.81 -1.67
CA LEU A 90 -24.70 5.32 -1.57
C LEU A 90 -25.13 5.24 -0.11
N LYS A 91 -25.61 6.36 0.42
CA LYS A 91 -26.13 6.45 1.77
C LYS A 91 -27.56 6.97 1.69
N ARG A 92 -28.51 6.07 1.90
CA ARG A 92 -29.93 6.39 2.10
C ARG A 92 -30.30 6.02 3.52
N GLU A 93 -31.42 6.56 4.02
CA GLU A 93 -31.88 6.33 5.40
C GLU A 93 -31.98 4.84 5.77
N SER A 94 -32.35 3.99 4.81
CA SER A 94 -32.53 2.55 4.98
C SER A 94 -31.48 1.69 4.28
N THR A 95 -30.50 2.27 3.57
CA THR A 95 -29.55 1.48 2.77
C THR A 95 -28.17 2.11 2.76
N VAL A 96 -27.16 1.27 2.99
CA VAL A 96 -25.76 1.61 2.82
C VAL A 96 -25.19 0.69 1.76
N PHE A 97 -24.57 1.28 0.75
CA PHE A 97 -23.78 0.55 -0.23
C PHE A 97 -22.44 1.26 -0.34
N ASP A 98 -21.35 0.52 -0.21
CA ASP A 98 -19.99 1.03 -0.38
C ASP A 98 -19.20 0.00 -1.17
N VAL A 99 -18.49 0.46 -2.19
CA VAL A 99 -17.54 -0.36 -2.93
C VAL A 99 -16.26 0.42 -3.12
N ALA A 100 -15.15 -0.23 -2.82
CA ALA A 100 -13.81 0.27 -3.02
C ALA A 100 -13.02 -0.70 -3.88
N TYR A 101 -12.37 -0.18 -4.90
CA TYR A 101 -11.44 -0.90 -5.75
C TYR A 101 -10.08 -0.23 -5.70
N THR A 102 -9.03 -1.03 -5.54
CA THR A 102 -7.65 -0.58 -5.59
C THR A 102 -6.84 -1.48 -6.52
N TYR A 103 -6.15 -0.86 -7.47
CA TYR A 103 -5.13 -1.49 -8.29
C TYR A 103 -3.76 -0.96 -7.85
N THR A 104 -2.83 -1.86 -7.54
CA THR A 104 -1.46 -1.51 -7.17
C THR A 104 -0.48 -2.20 -8.10
N ASP A 105 0.38 -1.42 -8.72
CA ASP A 105 1.52 -1.89 -9.48
C ASP A 105 2.79 -1.46 -8.75
N SER A 106 3.58 -2.42 -8.28
CA SER A 106 4.76 -2.17 -7.45
C SER A 106 5.89 -3.05 -7.93
N GLU A 107 6.98 -2.43 -8.36
CA GLU A 107 8.12 -3.13 -8.97
C GLU A 107 9.43 -2.65 -8.36
N ILE A 108 10.41 -3.56 -8.28
CA ILE A 108 11.80 -3.25 -7.98
C ILE A 108 12.44 -2.60 -9.22
N ASP A 109 13.14 -1.47 -9.03
CA ASP A 109 13.79 -0.69 -10.10
C ASP A 109 15.33 -0.85 -10.09
N GLU A 110 15.82 -1.85 -9.36
CA GLU A 110 17.23 -2.13 -9.15
C GLU A 110 17.65 -3.50 -9.69
N LYS A 111 18.85 -3.60 -10.26
CA LYS A 111 19.39 -4.87 -10.75
C LYS A 111 19.92 -5.70 -9.58
N PRO A 112 19.86 -7.04 -9.63
CA PRO A 112 19.33 -7.87 -10.72
C PRO A 112 17.80 -8.01 -10.80
N TRP A 113 17.08 -7.68 -9.72
CA TRP A 113 15.63 -7.94 -9.57
C TRP A 113 14.71 -6.93 -10.29
N LYS A 114 15.23 -6.25 -11.31
CA LYS A 114 14.52 -5.15 -11.95
C LYS A 114 13.30 -5.68 -12.69
N GLY A 115 12.13 -5.13 -12.36
CA GLY A 115 10.83 -5.54 -12.91
C GLY A 115 10.12 -6.62 -12.10
N ASP A 116 10.77 -7.20 -11.08
CA ASP A 116 10.11 -8.11 -10.17
C ASP A 116 9.10 -7.34 -9.30
N THR A 117 8.00 -8.01 -8.97
CA THR A 117 6.95 -7.42 -8.15
C THR A 117 7.44 -7.29 -6.71
N ALA A 118 7.32 -6.10 -6.13
CA ALA A 118 7.64 -5.90 -4.72
C ALA A 118 6.76 -6.83 -3.86
N PRO A 119 7.33 -7.54 -2.88
CA PRO A 119 6.60 -8.54 -2.10
C PRO A 119 5.48 -7.91 -1.26
N LEU A 120 4.50 -8.74 -0.87
CA LEU A 120 3.39 -8.38 0.03
C LEU A 120 2.45 -7.28 -0.49
N VAL A 121 2.35 -7.12 -1.82
CA VAL A 121 1.45 -6.17 -2.46
C VAL A 121 0.37 -6.88 -3.27
N SER A 122 -0.90 -6.73 -2.88
CA SER A 122 -2.04 -7.22 -3.66
C SER A 122 -2.27 -6.33 -4.88
N LYS A 123 -2.11 -6.90 -6.09
CA LYS A 123 -2.27 -6.17 -7.34
C LYS A 123 -3.67 -5.61 -7.54
N GLN A 124 -4.69 -6.35 -7.09
CA GLN A 124 -6.09 -5.95 -7.13
C GLN A 124 -6.73 -6.23 -5.77
N THR A 125 -7.48 -5.27 -5.27
CA THR A 125 -8.27 -5.41 -4.05
C THR A 125 -9.65 -4.82 -4.30
N VAL A 126 -10.69 -5.58 -3.99
CA VAL A 126 -12.09 -5.12 -3.97
C VAL A 126 -12.60 -5.29 -2.55
N LYS A 127 -13.26 -4.26 -2.03
CA LYS A 127 -13.99 -4.29 -0.77
C LYS A 127 -15.39 -3.77 -1.03
N THR A 128 -16.40 -4.47 -0.51
CA THR A 128 -17.80 -4.08 -0.70
C THR A 128 -18.52 -4.22 0.63
N ASN A 129 -19.27 -3.21 1.03
CA ASN A 129 -20.15 -3.25 2.18
C ASN A 129 -21.58 -2.97 1.72
N ILE A 130 -22.50 -3.84 2.12
CA ILE A 130 -23.92 -3.70 1.81
C ILE A 130 -24.69 -3.81 3.12
N GLY A 131 -25.48 -2.80 3.41
CA GLY A 131 -26.32 -2.71 4.60
C GLY A 131 -27.74 -2.31 4.24
N TYR A 132 -28.72 -2.93 4.88
CA TYR A 132 -30.13 -2.54 4.79
C TYR A 132 -30.73 -2.45 6.19
N LYS A 133 -31.40 -1.34 6.49
CA LYS A 133 -32.14 -1.10 7.73
C LYS A 133 -33.63 -1.22 7.45
N PHE A 134 -34.25 -2.19 8.10
CA PHE A 134 -35.69 -2.41 8.08
C PHE A 134 -36.41 -1.35 8.94
N GLU A 135 -37.66 -1.04 8.58
CA GLU A 135 -38.49 -0.03 9.26
C GLU A 135 -38.75 -0.36 10.74
N ASN A 136 -38.72 -1.64 11.09
CA ASN A 136 -38.86 -2.14 12.47
C ASN A 136 -37.59 -1.98 13.33
N GLY A 137 -36.54 -1.33 12.82
CA GLY A 137 -35.30 -1.04 13.54
C GLY A 137 -34.22 -2.12 13.43
N PHE A 138 -34.50 -3.27 12.81
CA PHE A 138 -33.48 -4.29 12.52
C PHE A 138 -32.64 -3.91 11.30
N GLY A 139 -31.42 -4.43 11.19
CA GLY A 139 -30.58 -4.24 10.01
C GLY A 139 -29.80 -5.49 9.63
N LEU A 140 -29.64 -5.71 8.33
CA LEU A 140 -28.78 -6.74 7.75
C LEU A 140 -27.53 -6.08 7.17
N TYR A 141 -26.35 -6.58 7.50
CA TYR A 141 -25.07 -6.08 7.01
C TYR A 141 -24.21 -7.22 6.48
N TYR A 142 -23.54 -6.99 5.35
CA TYR A 142 -22.54 -7.88 4.76
C TYR A 142 -21.25 -7.08 4.51
N PHE A 143 -20.12 -7.63 4.96
CA PHE A 143 -18.78 -7.04 4.90
C PHE A 143 -17.83 -7.89 4.06
#